data_AF-A0A6M3XSX5-F1
#
_entry.id   AF-A0A6M3XSX5-F1
#
_cell.length_a   1.000
_cell.length_b   1.000
_cell.length_c   1.000
_cell.angle_alpha   90.00
_cell.angle_beta   90.00
_cell.angle_gamma   90.00
#
_symmetry.space_group_name_H-M   'P 1'
#
loop_
_entity.id
_entity.type
_entity.pdbx_description
1 polymer ?
#
loop_
_entity_poly.entity_id
_entity_poly.type
_entity_poly.pdbx_seq_one_letter_code
_entity_poly.pdbx_strand_id
1 'polypeptide(L)'
;MNKPEQIARELETVRKNSPDGILRAEDVVEYARDSSTVLHSQFEWDDNKAAQEYRIWQARHIISVTVTVLPRVNGSIRAYVSLTPDRHTEGGGYRQVARVLRNKSQRDQMLDDALADFKRFEEKYKVLKALIPLFETARKIKEASKRGSALVHSTEAK
;
A
#
# COMPACT_ATOMS: atom_id res chain seq x y z
N MET A 1 28.66 3.00 -7.58
CA MET A 1 27.22 2.98 -7.87
C MET A 1 26.58 2.00 -6.91
N ASN A 2 25.60 2.42 -6.11
CA ASN A 2 24.89 1.52 -5.19
C ASN A 2 23.86 0.65 -5.94
N LYS A 3 23.33 -0.38 -5.28
CA LYS A 3 22.38 -1.33 -5.90
C LYS A 3 21.13 -0.63 -6.50
N PRO A 4 20.48 0.33 -5.82
CA PRO A 4 19.38 1.10 -6.42
C PRO A 4 19.76 1.84 -7.71
N GLU A 5 20.92 2.48 -7.75
CA GLU A 5 21.41 3.18 -8.95
C GLU A 5 21.69 2.21 -10.11
N GLN A 6 22.23 1.02 -9.80
CA GLN A 6 22.43 -0.06 -10.78
C GLN A 6 21.10 -0.53 -11.38
N ILE A 7 20.09 -0.80 -10.55
CA ILE A 7 18.74 -1.19 -10.99
C ILE A 7 18.14 -0.10 -11.88
N ALA A 8 18.21 1.18 -11.45
CA ALA A 8 17.68 2.29 -12.23
C ALA A 8 18.34 2.40 -13.61
N ARG A 9 19.66 2.17 -13.69
CA ARG A 9 20.40 2.17 -14.95
C ARG A 9 19.94 1.04 -15.89
N GLU A 10 19.76 -0.17 -15.37
CA GLU A 10 19.29 -1.30 -16.17
C GLU A 10 17.86 -1.11 -16.65
N LEU A 11 16.95 -0.62 -15.80
CA LEU A 11 15.59 -0.26 -16.22
C LEU A 11 15.59 0.81 -17.33
N GLU A 12 16.48 1.80 -17.26
CA GLU A 12 16.62 2.80 -18.31
C GLU A 12 17.20 2.21 -19.60
N THR A 13 18.09 1.22 -19.52
CA THR A 13 18.55 0.44 -20.69
C THR A 13 17.37 -0.28 -21.35
N VAL A 14 16.55 -1.01 -20.57
CA VAL A 14 15.37 -1.70 -21.10
C VAL A 14 14.40 -0.70 -21.76
N ARG A 15 14.13 0.43 -21.09
CA ARG A 15 13.26 1.48 -21.62
C ARG A 15 13.78 2.08 -22.94
N LYS A 16 15.09 2.34 -23.04
CA LYS A 16 15.70 2.90 -24.26
C LYS A 16 15.67 1.94 -25.45
N ASN A 17 15.67 0.64 -25.18
CA ASN A 17 15.57 -0.39 -26.21
C ASN A 17 14.11 -0.63 -26.67
N SER A 18 13.13 -0.08 -25.94
CA SER A 18 11.71 -0.15 -26.32
C SER A 18 11.42 0.78 -27.50
N PRO A 19 10.72 0.31 -28.56
CA PRO A 19 10.48 1.10 -29.78
C PRO A 19 9.77 2.44 -29.55
N ASP A 20 8.92 2.52 -28.53
CA ASP A 20 8.15 3.71 -28.16
C ASP A 20 8.68 4.39 -26.87
N GLY A 21 9.81 3.90 -26.35
CA GLY A 21 10.39 4.40 -25.11
C GLY A 21 9.56 4.08 -23.85
N ILE A 22 8.58 3.17 -23.94
CA ILE A 22 7.77 2.72 -22.80
C ILE A 22 8.44 1.49 -22.17
N LEU A 23 8.67 1.56 -20.85
CA LEU A 23 9.18 0.44 -20.06
C LEU A 23 8.04 -0.54 -19.75
N ARG A 24 8.06 -1.73 -20.34
CA ARG A 24 7.07 -2.79 -20.06
C ARG A 24 7.65 -3.79 -19.07
N ALA A 25 6.79 -4.33 -18.22
CA ALA A 25 7.20 -5.33 -17.23
C ALA A 25 7.74 -6.61 -17.90
N GLU A 26 7.16 -7.04 -19.02
CA GLU A 26 7.61 -8.21 -19.79
C GLU A 26 9.05 -8.04 -20.30
N ASP A 27 9.37 -6.87 -20.88
CA ASP A 27 10.73 -6.56 -21.34
C ASP A 27 11.75 -6.56 -20.18
N VAL A 28 11.32 -6.10 -18.99
CA VAL A 28 12.17 -6.13 -17.78
C VAL A 28 12.43 -7.56 -17.32
N VAL A 29 11.40 -8.41 -17.30
CA VAL A 29 11.55 -9.83 -16.93
C VAL A 29 12.49 -10.53 -17.92
N GLU A 30 12.31 -10.29 -19.23
CA GLU A 30 13.16 -10.90 -20.25
C GLU A 30 14.61 -10.44 -20.13
N TYR A 31 14.84 -9.14 -19.93
CA TYR A 31 16.18 -8.59 -19.67
C TYR A 31 16.82 -9.21 -18.41
N ALA A 32 16.04 -9.38 -17.35
CA ALA A 32 16.50 -9.92 -16.08
C ALA A 32 16.82 -11.42 -16.12
N ARG A 33 16.48 -12.15 -17.19
CA ARG A 33 16.84 -13.58 -17.33
C ARG A 33 18.35 -13.80 -17.35
N ASP A 34 19.11 -12.83 -17.85
CA ASP A 34 20.57 -12.89 -17.80
C ASP A 34 21.06 -12.72 -16.35
N SER A 35 21.64 -13.79 -15.80
CA SER A 35 22.17 -13.83 -14.44
C SER A 35 23.30 -12.83 -14.14
N SER A 36 23.91 -12.24 -15.18
CA SER A 36 24.93 -11.21 -15.02
C SER A 36 24.35 -9.83 -14.72
N THR A 37 23.05 -9.63 -14.92
CA THR A 37 22.36 -8.37 -14.64
C THR A 37 22.05 -8.21 -13.15
N VAL A 38 21.98 -6.97 -12.68
CA VAL A 38 21.59 -6.66 -11.31
C VAL A 38 20.10 -6.95 -11.09
N LEU A 39 19.28 -6.71 -12.11
CA LEU A 39 17.84 -7.02 -12.14
C LEU A 39 17.56 -8.50 -11.92
N HIS A 40 18.41 -9.42 -12.38
CA HIS A 40 18.24 -10.85 -12.14
C HIS A 40 18.00 -11.19 -10.66
N SER A 41 18.75 -10.53 -9.77
CA SER A 41 18.66 -10.73 -8.31
C SER A 41 17.37 -10.20 -7.68
N GLN A 42 16.49 -9.56 -8.46
CA GLN A 42 15.22 -8.98 -8.00
C GLN A 42 14.02 -9.90 -8.28
N PHE A 43 14.23 -11.04 -8.93
CA PHE A 43 13.19 -12.01 -9.28
C PHE A 43 13.40 -13.35 -8.58
N GLU A 44 12.31 -14.08 -8.38
CA GLU A 44 12.33 -15.49 -8.00
C GLU A 44 12.29 -16.33 -9.29
N TRP A 45 13.31 -17.16 -9.49
CA TRP A 45 13.48 -17.98 -10.70
C TRP A 45 13.18 -19.47 -10.46
N ASP A 46 12.91 -19.86 -9.21
CA ASP A 46 12.34 -21.18 -8.90
C ASP A 46 10.83 -21.15 -9.18
N ASP A 47 10.43 -21.82 -10.26
CA ASP A 47 9.03 -21.87 -10.71
C ASP A 47 8.07 -22.40 -9.63
N ASN A 48 8.50 -23.33 -8.77
CA ASN A 48 7.63 -23.86 -7.72
C ASN A 48 7.37 -22.79 -6.64
N LYS A 49 8.42 -22.08 -6.22
CA LYS A 49 8.30 -20.97 -5.27
C LYS A 49 7.50 -19.82 -5.88
N ALA A 50 7.80 -19.44 -7.12
CA ALA A 50 7.10 -18.38 -7.83
C ALA A 50 5.60 -18.71 -7.97
N ALA A 51 5.25 -19.94 -8.34
CA ALA A 51 3.85 -20.37 -8.45
C ALA A 51 3.13 -20.37 -7.09
N GLN A 52 3.81 -20.77 -6.01
CA GLN A 52 3.26 -20.70 -4.66
C GLN A 52 2.98 -19.26 -4.23
N GLU A 53 3.97 -18.36 -4.37
CA GLU A 53 3.82 -16.94 -4.04
C GLU A 53 2.73 -16.27 -4.89
N TYR A 54 2.59 -16.65 -6.17
CA TYR A 54 1.53 -16.15 -7.02
C TYR A 54 0.12 -16.55 -6.52
N ARG A 55 -0.07 -17.80 -6.07
CA ARG A 55 -1.34 -18.22 -5.46
C ARG A 55 -1.64 -17.46 -4.16
N ILE A 56 -0.62 -17.21 -3.34
CA ILE A 56 -0.77 -16.39 -2.13
C ILE A 56 -1.16 -14.96 -2.50
N TRP A 57 -0.53 -14.37 -3.53
CA TRP A 57 -0.91 -13.06 -4.05
C TRP A 57 -2.35 -13.04 -4.56
N GLN A 58 -2.80 -14.06 -5.29
CA GLN A 58 -4.19 -14.21 -5.72
C GLN A 58 -5.15 -14.24 -4.53
N ALA A 59 -4.82 -15.00 -3.47
CA ALA A 59 -5.62 -15.03 -2.25
C ALA A 59 -5.69 -13.65 -1.57
N ARG A 60 -4.56 -12.93 -1.46
CA ARG A 60 -4.51 -11.55 -0.95
C ARG A 60 -5.40 -10.61 -1.78
N HIS A 61 -5.39 -10.75 -3.11
CA HIS A 61 -6.23 -9.98 -4.01
C HIS A 61 -7.72 -10.25 -3.76
N ILE A 62 -8.14 -11.52 -3.71
CA ILE A 62 -9.53 -11.93 -3.41
C ILE A 62 -10.01 -11.32 -2.09
N ILE A 63 -9.20 -11.43 -1.03
CA ILE A 63 -9.52 -10.84 0.28
C ILE A 63 -9.70 -9.31 0.16
N SER A 64 -8.82 -8.63 -0.57
CA SER A 64 -8.81 -7.17 -0.69
C SER A 64 -10.01 -6.57 -1.43
N VAL A 65 -10.60 -7.33 -2.36
CA VAL A 65 -11.76 -6.90 -3.17
C VAL A 65 -13.10 -7.40 -2.60
N THR A 66 -13.07 -8.30 -1.61
CA THR A 66 -14.28 -8.79 -0.95
C THR A 66 -14.93 -7.66 -0.14
N VAL A 67 -16.22 -7.41 -0.38
CA VAL A 67 -17.00 -6.34 0.26
C VAL A 67 -18.12 -6.86 1.15
N THR A 68 -18.58 -6.02 2.07
CA THR A 68 -19.70 -6.25 2.98
C THR A 68 -20.50 -4.95 3.17
N VAL A 69 -21.73 -5.08 3.68
CA VAL A 69 -22.60 -3.94 4.00
C VAL A 69 -22.72 -3.81 5.51
N LEU A 70 -22.53 -2.60 6.04
CA LEU A 70 -22.77 -2.31 7.45
C LEU A 70 -24.00 -1.42 7.62
N PRO A 71 -24.86 -1.63 8.63
CA PRO A 71 -26.12 -0.89 8.80
C PRO A 71 -26.00 0.64 8.89
N ARG A 72 -24.81 1.18 9.17
CA ARG A 72 -24.54 2.62 9.37
C ARG A 72 -23.61 3.23 8.33
N VAL A 73 -23.27 2.49 7.28
CA VAL A 73 -22.41 2.96 6.20
C VAL A 73 -23.17 2.83 4.88
N ASN A 74 -23.35 3.94 4.19
CA ASN A 74 -23.95 3.91 2.85
C ASN A 74 -22.98 3.26 1.87
N GLY A 75 -23.46 2.21 1.19
CA GLY A 75 -22.67 1.45 0.22
C GLY A 75 -21.89 0.29 0.84
N SER A 76 -21.21 -0.45 -0.04
CA SER A 76 -20.38 -1.59 0.34
C SER A 76 -18.98 -1.14 0.73
N ILE A 77 -18.46 -1.67 1.83
CA ILE A 77 -17.06 -1.47 2.27
C ILE A 77 -16.29 -2.78 2.21
N ARG A 78 -14.96 -2.74 2.29
CA ARG A 78 -14.14 -3.97 2.38
C ARG A 78 -14.56 -4.81 3.59
N ALA A 79 -14.79 -6.10 3.37
CA ALA A 79 -15.14 -7.05 4.43
C ALA A 79 -13.97 -7.28 5.40
N TYR A 80 -12.75 -7.19 4.88
CA TYR A 80 -11.51 -7.46 5.60
C TYR A 80 -10.54 -6.30 5.48
N VAL A 81 -9.81 -6.03 6.56
CA VAL A 81 -8.74 -5.03 6.63
C VAL A 81 -7.52 -5.64 7.31
N SER A 82 -6.32 -5.30 6.83
CA SER A 82 -5.07 -5.67 7.47
C SER A 82 -4.52 -4.45 8.19
N LEU A 83 -4.42 -4.49 9.51
CA LEU A 83 -3.87 -3.39 10.29
C LEU A 83 -2.34 -3.47 10.31
N THR A 84 -1.64 -2.36 10.53
CA THR A 84 -0.16 -2.35 10.58
C THR A 84 0.44 -3.47 11.45
N PRO A 85 -0.04 -3.76 12.68
CA PRO A 85 0.46 -4.90 13.46
C PRO A 85 0.32 -6.25 12.76
N ASP A 86 -0.77 -6.46 12.01
CA ASP A 86 -1.01 -7.69 11.24
C ASP A 86 -0.09 -7.81 10.02
N ARG A 87 0.56 -6.72 9.58
CA ARG A 87 1.45 -6.73 8.41
C ARG A 87 2.90 -7.09 8.79
N HIS A 88 3.24 -6.93 10.06
CA HIS A 88 4.58 -7.20 10.58
C HIS A 88 4.74 -8.62 11.15
N THR A 89 3.64 -9.36 11.28
CA THR A 89 3.67 -10.78 11.62
C THR A 89 4.00 -11.63 10.39
N GLU A 90 4.72 -12.74 10.60
CA GLU A 90 5.01 -13.70 9.53
C GLU A 90 3.71 -14.18 8.86
N GLY A 91 3.68 -14.17 7.52
CA GLY A 91 2.47 -14.47 6.73
C GLY A 91 1.42 -13.35 6.66
N GLY A 92 1.52 -12.35 7.53
CA GLY A 92 0.57 -11.25 7.63
C GLY A 92 -0.79 -11.67 8.21
N GLY A 93 -1.82 -10.82 8.06
CA GLY A 93 -3.17 -11.15 8.52
C GLY A 93 -4.24 -10.14 8.13
N TYR A 94 -5.49 -10.59 8.19
CA TYR A 94 -6.66 -9.78 7.91
C TYR A 94 -7.72 -9.95 8.99
N ARG A 95 -8.37 -8.85 9.36
CA ARG A 95 -9.43 -8.77 10.37
C ARG A 95 -10.73 -8.39 9.71
N GLN A 96 -11.84 -8.94 10.20
CA GLN A 96 -13.17 -8.51 9.76
C GLN A 96 -13.40 -7.04 10.15
N VAL A 97 -13.77 -6.20 9.18
CA VAL A 97 -13.96 -4.75 9.40
C VAL A 97 -14.96 -4.46 10.51
N ALA A 98 -16.03 -5.26 10.61
CA ALA A 98 -17.06 -5.11 11.63
C ALA A 98 -16.55 -5.35 13.07
N ARG A 99 -15.49 -6.14 13.25
CA ARG A 99 -14.83 -6.36 14.55
C ARG A 99 -13.87 -5.22 14.86
N VAL A 100 -13.07 -4.81 13.88
CA VAL A 100 -12.18 -3.65 13.97
C VAL A 100 -12.97 -2.41 14.37
N LEU A 101 -14.11 -2.15 13.72
CA LEU A 101 -14.97 -1.01 14.02
C LEU A 101 -15.66 -1.06 15.40
N ARG A 102 -15.66 -2.19 16.12
CA ARG A 102 -16.21 -2.26 17.48
C ARG A 102 -15.13 -2.06 18.55
N ASN A 103 -13.87 -2.35 18.24
CA ASN A 103 -12.76 -2.20 19.17
C ASN A 103 -12.07 -0.83 18.99
N LYS A 104 -12.02 -0.01 20.05
CA LYS A 104 -11.44 1.35 19.98
C LYS A 104 -9.99 1.35 19.52
N SER A 105 -9.13 0.52 20.11
CA SER A 105 -7.71 0.45 19.75
C SER A 105 -7.51 0.05 18.28
N GLN A 106 -8.27 -0.92 17.79
CA GLN A 106 -8.20 -1.34 16.39
C GLN A 106 -8.74 -0.28 15.42
N ARG A 107 -9.81 0.44 15.80
CA ARG A 107 -10.29 1.59 15.03
C ARG A 107 -9.25 2.69 14.93
N ASP A 108 -8.62 3.03 16.06
CA ASP A 108 -7.61 4.07 16.13
C ASP A 108 -6.40 3.69 15.25
N GLN A 109 -5.96 2.41 15.29
CA GLN A 109 -4.95 1.89 14.37
C GLN A 109 -5.37 1.97 12.90
N MET A 110 -6.63 1.63 12.57
CA MET A 110 -7.15 1.73 11.20
C MET A 110 -7.16 3.17 10.69
N LEU A 111 -7.43 4.14 11.57
CA LEU A 111 -7.34 5.56 11.24
C LEU A 111 -5.88 5.98 11.00
N ASP A 112 -4.95 5.55 11.84
CA ASP A 112 -3.53 5.83 11.65
C ASP A 112 -3.00 5.25 10.33
N ASP A 113 -3.40 4.03 10.00
CA ASP A 113 -3.08 3.39 8.72
C ASP A 113 -3.62 4.20 7.53
N ALA A 114 -4.88 4.65 7.60
CA ALA A 114 -5.48 5.47 6.56
C ALA A 114 -4.75 6.82 6.38
N LEU A 115 -4.31 7.43 7.48
CA LEU A 115 -3.54 8.69 7.45
C LEU A 115 -2.12 8.48 6.89
N ALA A 116 -1.51 7.31 7.13
CA ALA A 116 -0.23 6.95 6.53
C ALA A 116 -0.37 6.71 5.02
N ASP A 117 -1.44 6.06 4.59
CA ASP A 117 -1.73 5.85 3.17
C ASP A 117 -2.04 7.17 2.44
N PHE A 118 -2.74 8.10 3.09
CA PHE A 118 -2.91 9.45 2.56
C PHE A 118 -1.57 10.18 2.37
N LYS A 119 -0.63 10.04 3.32
CA LYS A 119 0.72 10.62 3.16
C LYS A 119 1.43 10.01 1.95
N ARG A 120 1.32 8.69 1.72
CA ARG A 120 1.88 8.04 0.53
C ARG A 120 1.24 8.56 -0.76
N PHE A 121 -0.07 8.81 -0.74
CA PHE A 121 -0.77 9.43 -1.86
C PHE A 121 -0.27 10.85 -2.16
N GLU A 122 -0.07 11.68 -1.13
CA GLU A 122 0.54 13.02 -1.26
C GLU A 122 1.95 12.92 -1.87
N GLU A 123 2.81 12.06 -1.34
CA GLU A 123 4.18 11.88 -1.87
C GLU A 123 4.21 11.38 -3.32
N LYS A 124 3.29 10.48 -3.68
CA LYS A 124 3.18 9.92 -5.04
C LYS A 124 2.79 11.00 -6.05
N TYR A 125 1.91 11.92 -5.66
CA TYR A 125 1.30 12.88 -6.58
C TYR A 125 1.72 14.34 -6.35
N LYS A 126 2.69 14.61 -5.47
CA LYS A 126 3.20 15.97 -5.17
C LYS A 126 3.72 16.73 -6.39
N VAL A 127 4.11 16.03 -7.44
CA VAL A 127 4.56 16.63 -8.70
C VAL A 127 3.42 17.35 -9.44
N LEU A 128 2.17 16.95 -9.19
CA LEU A 128 0.98 17.53 -9.81
C LEU A 128 0.53 18.76 -9.02
N LYS A 129 0.94 19.96 -9.47
CA LYS A 129 0.59 21.24 -8.83
C LYS A 129 -0.91 21.43 -8.59
N ALA A 130 -1.76 20.89 -9.47
CA ALA A 130 -3.20 20.94 -9.35
C ALA A 130 -3.75 20.28 -8.05
N LEU A 131 -3.00 19.38 -7.42
CA LEU A 131 -3.41 18.69 -6.20
C LEU A 131 -2.92 19.36 -4.91
N ILE A 132 -2.11 20.42 -4.99
CA ILE A 132 -1.59 21.13 -3.81
C ILE A 132 -2.73 21.58 -2.85
N PRO A 133 -3.83 22.21 -3.32
CA PRO A 133 -4.90 22.66 -2.43
C PRO A 133 -5.61 21.50 -1.69
N LEU A 134 -5.71 20.33 -2.34
CA LEU A 134 -6.27 19.12 -1.73
C LEU A 134 -5.41 18.67 -0.54
N PHE A 135 -4.09 18.62 -0.73
CA PHE A 135 -3.16 18.19 0.31
C PHE A 135 -3.13 19.15 1.51
N GLU A 136 -3.15 20.46 1.26
CA GLU A 136 -3.24 21.47 2.33
C GLU A 136 -4.52 21.33 3.15
N THR A 137 -5.65 21.10 2.48
CA THR A 137 -6.96 20.89 3.13
C THR A 137 -6.93 19.65 4.02
N ALA A 138 -6.40 18.53 3.52
CA ALA A 138 -6.31 17.31 4.29
C ALA A 138 -5.40 17.43 5.53
N ARG A 139 -4.29 18.17 5.43
CA ARG A 139 -3.41 18.46 6.58
C ARG A 139 -4.15 19.22 7.69
N LYS A 140 -4.93 20.25 7.34
CA LYS A 140 -5.76 21.01 8.30
C LYS A 140 -6.79 20.11 9.01
N ILE A 141 -7.45 19.22 8.27
CA ILE A 141 -8.42 18.27 8.82
C ILE A 141 -7.75 17.31 9.81
N LYS A 142 -6.57 16.78 9.47
CA LYS A 142 -5.79 15.88 10.34
C LYS A 142 -5.44 16.55 11.68
N GLU A 143 -5.03 17.81 11.65
CA GLU A 143 -4.73 18.59 12.87
C GLU A 143 -5.96 18.89 13.72
N ALA A 144 -7.11 19.17 13.08
CA ALA A 144 -8.37 19.35 13.78
C ALA A 144 -8.86 18.04 14.44
N SER A 145 -8.75 16.91 13.75
CA SER A 145 -9.13 15.59 14.27
C SER A 145 -8.27 15.17 15.47
N LYS A 146 -6.97 15.49 15.47
CA LYS A 146 -6.08 15.25 16.62
C LYS A 146 -6.48 16.07 17.84
N ARG A 147 -6.85 17.35 17.64
CA ARG A 147 -7.32 18.23 18.72
C ARG A 147 -8.67 17.79 19.29
N GLY A 148 -9.60 17.38 18.44
CA GLY A 148 -10.91 16.85 18.88
C GLY A 148 -10.78 15.54 19.66
N SER A 149 -9.94 14.61 19.19
CA SER A 149 -9.65 13.38 19.94
C SER A 149 -9.02 13.67 21.30
N ALA A 150 -8.05 14.60 21.38
CA ALA A 150 -7.44 15.00 22.65
C ALA A 150 -8.41 15.66 23.65
N LEU A 151 -9.44 16.37 23.16
CA LEU A 151 -10.47 17.01 24.00
C LEU A 151 -11.50 16.01 24.56
N VAL A 152 -11.81 14.94 23.83
CA VAL A 152 -12.74 13.89 24.30
C VAL A 152 -12.08 13.01 25.37
N HIS A 153 -10.76 12.78 25.30
CA HIS A 153 -10.03 11.99 26.31
C HIS A 153 -9.76 12.76 27.61
N SER A 154 -9.93 14.09 27.65
CA SER A 154 -9.79 14.89 28.88
C SER A 154 -11.10 15.09 29.64
N THR A 155 -12.24 14.71 29.06
CA THR A 155 -13.57 14.85 29.69
C THR A 155 -14.08 13.57 30.36
N GLU A 156 -13.49 12.40 30.07
CA GLU A 156 -13.86 11.11 30.70
C GLU A 156 -13.01 10.74 31.94
N ALA A 157 -12.09 11.62 32.35
CA ALA A 157 -11.27 11.47 33.56
C ALA A 157 -11.69 12.46 34.66
N LYS A 158 -12.97 12.42 35.04
CA LYS A 158 -13.49 13.03 36.28
C LYS A 158 -14.62 12.20 36.86
#